data_AF-A0AAU1P7A9-F1
#
_entry.id   AF-A0AAU1P7A9-F1
#
_cell.length_a   1.000
_cell.length_b   1.000
_cell.length_c   1.000
_cell.angle_alpha   90.00
_cell.angle_beta   90.00
_cell.angle_gamma   90.00
#
_symmetry.space_group_name_H-M   'P 1'
#
loop_
_entity.id
_entity.type
_entity.pdbx_description
1 polymer ?
#
loop_
_entity_poly.entity_id
_entity_poly.type
_entity_poly.pdbx_seq_one_letter_code
_entity_poly.pdbx_strand_id
1 'polypeptide(L)'
;MMGPAHSLSGAAAWLGVGAAATAYGHPMPWPVLVVGALISAGAALAPDLDHKAATISNAFGPLSHGLCALVDALATVVYRATRGKGDARKGGGHRTLTHTGVWAVLLGAGASALAIYGGRWAVLGILFVHVVLAIEGLLWRASRPSSSTVLVWLLGAAGAWILAQILSEPGNGADWFFTGPHQNYMWLGLPILLGALIHDIGDAITVSGCPIFWPIPLGRKHWRHVGPPKFMRFRAGSWVELKVLMPVFMVAGGVSCAVALGVI
;
A
#
# COMPACT_ATOMS: atom_id res chain seq x y z
N MET A 1 13.68 -6.02 -3.65
CA MET A 1 12.88 -4.86 -3.21
C MET A 1 13.05 -4.69 -1.72
N MET A 2 13.04 -3.45 -1.22
CA MET A 2 13.03 -3.20 0.22
C MET A 2 11.60 -2.85 0.64
N GLY A 3 10.79 -3.87 0.90
CA GLY A 3 9.47 -3.72 1.53
C GLY A 3 9.42 -2.76 2.72
N PRO A 4 10.47 -2.62 3.56
CA PRO A 4 10.43 -1.71 4.71
C PRO A 4 10.31 -0.23 4.37
N ALA A 5 11.02 0.25 3.35
CA ALA A 5 10.99 1.66 2.99
C ALA A 5 9.63 2.05 2.40
N HIS A 6 9.07 1.20 1.52
CA HIS A 6 7.74 1.40 0.95
C HIS A 6 6.64 1.29 2.02
N SER A 7 6.73 0.32 2.92
CA SER A 7 5.76 0.17 4.01
C SER A 7 5.78 1.38 4.94
N LEU A 8 6.97 1.86 5.32
CA LEU A 8 7.13 3.05 6.14
C LEU A 8 6.64 4.32 5.45
N SER A 9 6.93 4.50 4.15
CA SER A 9 6.43 5.66 3.40
C SER A 9 4.91 5.62 3.24
N GLY A 10 4.31 4.44 3.05
CA GLY A 10 2.87 4.24 3.04
C GLY A 10 2.21 4.65 4.37
N ALA A 11 2.77 4.20 5.50
CA ALA A 11 2.32 4.61 6.83
C ALA A 11 2.41 6.13 7.02
N ALA A 12 3.57 6.71 6.72
CA ALA A 12 3.83 8.14 6.84
C ALA A 12 2.89 8.98 5.97
N ALA A 13 2.56 8.51 4.76
CA ALA A 13 1.63 9.18 3.87
C ALA A 13 0.22 9.26 4.45
N TRP A 14 -0.31 8.18 5.03
CA TRP A 14 -1.64 8.23 5.67
C TRP A 14 -1.64 9.16 6.89
N LEU A 15 -0.60 9.13 7.72
CA LEU A 15 -0.46 10.05 8.84
C LEU A 15 -0.41 11.51 8.35
N GLY A 16 0.26 11.77 7.23
CA GLY A 16 0.25 13.06 6.55
C GLY A 16 -1.14 13.50 6.08
N VAL A 17 -1.96 12.58 5.55
CA VAL A 17 -3.38 12.85 5.24
C VAL A 17 -4.16 13.19 6.51
N GLY A 18 -3.90 12.48 7.62
CA GLY A 18 -4.44 12.79 8.94
C GLY A 18 -4.11 14.22 9.40
N ALA A 19 -2.83 14.60 9.34
CA ALA A 19 -2.38 15.94 9.70
C ALA A 19 -3.03 17.02 8.82
N ALA A 20 -3.09 16.79 7.50
CA ALA A 20 -3.76 17.69 6.58
C ALA A 20 -5.25 17.82 6.89
N ALA A 21 -5.94 16.71 7.16
CA ALA A 21 -7.35 16.71 7.52
C ALA A 21 -7.60 17.54 8.78
N THR A 22 -6.78 17.39 9.82
CA THR A 22 -6.82 18.23 11.03
C THR A 22 -6.58 19.71 10.71
N ALA A 23 -5.58 20.03 9.89
CA ALA A 23 -5.28 21.42 9.50
C ALA A 23 -6.43 22.10 8.73
N TYR A 24 -7.24 21.33 8.00
CA TYR A 24 -8.45 21.81 7.32
C TYR A 24 -9.72 21.71 8.17
N GLY A 25 -9.63 21.45 9.48
CA GLY A 25 -10.78 21.42 10.39
C GLY A 25 -11.60 20.12 10.34
N HIS A 26 -11.06 19.06 9.76
CA HIS A 26 -11.69 17.74 9.64
C HIS A 26 -10.84 16.64 10.30
N PRO A 27 -10.57 16.71 11.62
CA PRO A 27 -9.74 15.72 12.29
C PRO A 27 -10.34 14.31 12.18
N MET A 28 -9.46 13.33 11.97
CA MET A 28 -9.86 11.92 11.96
C MET A 28 -9.93 11.38 13.38
N PRO A 29 -10.89 10.50 13.72
CA PRO A 29 -10.82 9.71 14.94
C PRO A 29 -9.49 8.97 15.02
N TRP A 30 -8.90 8.87 16.22
CA TRP A 30 -7.61 8.18 16.39
C TRP A 30 -7.59 6.73 15.85
N PRO A 31 -8.69 5.93 15.91
CA PRO A 31 -8.67 4.59 15.33
C PRO A 31 -8.55 4.62 13.81
N VAL A 32 -9.14 5.62 13.15
CA VAL A 32 -9.02 5.82 11.68
C VAL A 32 -7.59 6.14 11.30
N LEU A 33 -6.89 6.96 12.08
CA LEU A 33 -5.47 7.26 11.87
C LEU A 33 -4.61 5.99 11.98
N VAL A 34 -4.79 5.21 13.05
CA VAL A 34 -4.01 3.99 13.29
C VAL A 34 -4.31 2.92 12.24
N VAL A 35 -5.59 2.63 12.00
CA VAL A 35 -6.00 1.59 11.06
C VAL A 35 -5.60 1.97 9.64
N GLY A 36 -5.84 3.20 9.21
CA GLY A 36 -5.45 3.62 7.86
C GLY A 36 -3.93 3.65 7.67
N ALA A 37 -3.14 3.96 8.72
CA ALA A 37 -1.68 3.89 8.65
C ALA A 37 -1.20 2.44 8.48
N LEU A 38 -1.76 1.49 9.24
CA LEU A 38 -1.45 0.07 9.10
C LEU A 38 -1.89 -0.48 7.73
N ILE A 39 -3.08 -0.11 7.27
CA ILE A 39 -3.57 -0.53 5.96
C ILE A 39 -2.69 0.01 4.84
N SER A 40 -2.37 1.30 4.87
CA SER A 40 -1.51 1.95 3.87
C SER A 40 -0.10 1.36 3.87
N ALA A 41 0.45 1.05 5.06
CA ALA A 41 1.74 0.39 5.20
C ALA A 41 1.76 -1.01 4.56
N GLY A 42 0.70 -1.80 4.76
CA GLY A 42 0.57 -3.12 4.14
C GLY A 42 0.32 -3.02 2.62
N ALA A 43 -0.53 -2.09 2.20
CA ALA A 43 -0.91 -1.90 0.79
C ALA A 43 0.26 -1.38 -0.06
N ALA A 44 1.22 -0.68 0.54
CA ALA A 44 2.46 -0.30 -0.10
C ALA A 44 3.36 -1.49 -0.50
N LEU A 45 3.02 -2.73 -0.11
CA LEU A 45 3.66 -3.94 -0.64
C LEU A 45 2.89 -4.56 -1.81
N ALA A 46 1.64 -4.14 -2.06
CA ALA A 46 0.75 -4.75 -3.03
C ALA A 46 1.24 -4.67 -4.49
N PRO A 47 1.86 -3.58 -4.98
CA PRO A 47 2.34 -3.53 -6.35
C PRO A 47 3.42 -4.59 -6.68
N ASP A 48 4.21 -4.98 -5.69
CA ASP A 48 5.25 -6.02 -5.84
C ASP A 48 4.70 -7.46 -5.82
N LEU A 49 3.37 -7.64 -5.77
CA LEU A 49 2.68 -8.93 -5.90
C LEU A 49 2.74 -9.52 -7.32
N ASP A 50 3.72 -9.12 -8.11
CA ASP A 50 4.08 -9.69 -9.41
C ASP A 50 5.50 -10.26 -9.40
N HIS A 51 6.19 -10.20 -8.24
CA HIS A 51 7.58 -10.57 -8.11
C HIS A 51 7.82 -11.63 -7.04
N LYS A 52 8.38 -12.78 -7.45
CA LYS A 52 8.56 -13.96 -6.58
C LYS A 52 9.41 -13.71 -5.33
N ALA A 53 10.38 -12.79 -5.41
CA ALA A 53 11.25 -12.45 -4.29
C ALA A 53 10.70 -11.32 -3.39
N ALA A 54 9.50 -10.81 -3.66
CA ALA A 54 8.87 -9.76 -2.86
C ALA A 54 8.33 -10.31 -1.54
N THR A 55 8.32 -9.46 -0.50
CA THR A 55 7.77 -9.79 0.83
C THR A 55 6.33 -10.28 0.72
N ILE A 56 5.47 -9.58 -0.02
CA ILE A 56 4.06 -9.95 -0.18
C ILE A 56 3.88 -11.33 -0.82
N SER A 57 4.74 -11.70 -1.76
CA SER A 57 4.70 -12.99 -2.47
C SER A 57 5.08 -14.18 -1.57
N ASN A 58 5.68 -13.91 -0.40
CA ASN A 58 6.12 -14.92 0.56
C ASN A 58 5.34 -14.86 1.90
N ALA A 59 4.53 -13.82 2.13
CA ALA A 59 3.88 -13.55 3.42
C ALA A 59 2.84 -14.59 3.84
N PHE A 60 2.21 -15.28 2.88
CA PHE A 60 1.15 -16.27 3.11
C PHE A 60 1.50 -17.65 2.53
N GLY A 61 2.80 -17.92 2.36
CA GLY A 61 3.30 -19.19 1.82
C GLY A 61 2.69 -19.55 0.46
N PRO A 62 2.11 -20.76 0.28
CA PRO A 62 1.58 -21.20 -1.01
C PRO A 62 0.51 -20.27 -1.61
N LEU A 63 -0.32 -19.64 -0.76
CA LEU A 63 -1.38 -18.75 -1.22
C LEU A 63 -0.79 -17.49 -1.90
N SER A 64 0.19 -16.84 -1.27
CA SER A 64 0.85 -15.68 -1.85
C SER A 64 1.69 -16.02 -3.08
N HIS A 65 2.28 -17.23 -3.14
CA HIS A 65 2.98 -17.69 -4.33
C HIS A 65 2.04 -17.91 -5.53
N GLY A 66 0.90 -18.55 -5.30
CA GLY A 66 -0.12 -18.76 -6.34
C GLY A 66 -0.67 -17.42 -6.84
N LEU A 67 -0.96 -16.50 -5.91
CA LEU A 67 -1.46 -15.17 -6.25
C LEU A 67 -0.41 -14.35 -7.02
N CYS A 68 0.86 -14.42 -6.62
CA CYS A 68 1.96 -13.77 -7.36
C CYS A 68 2.07 -14.27 -8.80
N ALA A 69 1.98 -15.59 -9.01
CA ALA A 69 2.02 -16.17 -10.36
C ALA A 69 0.81 -15.73 -11.22
N LEU A 70 -0.39 -15.66 -10.61
CA LEU A 70 -1.59 -15.17 -11.29
C LEU A 70 -1.47 -13.69 -11.69
N VAL A 71 -1.04 -12.85 -10.77
CA VAL A 71 -0.90 -11.40 -10.99
C VAL A 71 0.20 -11.11 -12.00
N ASP A 72 1.34 -11.80 -11.95
CA ASP A 72 2.41 -11.69 -12.96
C ASP A 72 1.91 -12.10 -14.37
N ALA A 73 1.13 -13.19 -14.45
CA ALA A 73 0.53 -13.63 -15.71
C ALA A 73 -0.47 -12.60 -16.24
N LEU A 74 -1.37 -12.09 -15.39
CA LEU A 74 -2.33 -11.05 -15.74
C LEU A 74 -1.62 -9.78 -16.23
N ALA A 75 -0.65 -9.30 -15.47
CA ALA A 75 0.14 -8.12 -15.80
C ALA A 75 0.88 -8.29 -17.13
N THR A 76 1.45 -9.48 -17.37
CA THR A 76 2.08 -9.84 -18.65
C THR A 76 1.09 -9.78 -19.81
N VAL A 77 -0.10 -10.35 -19.65
CA VAL A 77 -1.15 -10.37 -20.68
C VAL A 77 -1.60 -8.95 -21.01
N VAL A 78 -1.94 -8.15 -19.98
CA VAL A 78 -2.39 -6.77 -20.17
C VAL A 78 -1.29 -5.93 -20.82
N TYR A 79 -0.03 -6.08 -20.39
CA TYR A 79 1.10 -5.40 -21.01
C TYR A 79 1.23 -5.76 -22.49
N ARG A 80 1.24 -7.06 -22.82
CA ARG A 80 1.40 -7.52 -24.21
C ARG A 80 0.24 -7.09 -25.10
N ALA A 81 -0.98 -7.06 -24.58
CA ALA A 81 -2.18 -6.67 -25.31
C ALA A 81 -2.25 -5.16 -25.58
N THR A 82 -1.73 -4.34 -24.66
CA THR A 82 -1.93 -2.86 -24.70
C THR A 82 -0.67 -2.06 -24.99
N ARG A 83 0.51 -2.72 -25.10
CA ARG A 83 1.78 -2.04 -25.41
C ARG A 83 1.73 -1.36 -26.78
N GLY A 84 2.21 -0.12 -26.83
CA GLY A 84 2.42 0.62 -28.05
C GLY A 84 3.70 0.21 -28.78
N LYS A 85 3.89 0.72 -30.00
CA LYS A 85 5.09 0.44 -30.81
C LYS A 85 6.39 0.92 -30.16
N GLY A 86 6.34 1.97 -29.33
CA GLY A 86 7.50 2.50 -28.62
C GLY A 86 7.80 1.83 -27.27
N ASP A 87 6.91 0.96 -26.78
CA ASP A 87 7.11 0.24 -25.53
C ASP A 87 8.07 -0.94 -25.73
N ALA A 88 8.90 -1.20 -24.71
CA ALA A 88 9.87 -2.28 -24.77
C ALA A 88 9.19 -3.65 -24.85
N ARG A 89 9.87 -4.66 -25.39
CA ARG A 89 9.42 -6.05 -25.24
C ARG A 89 9.83 -6.53 -23.85
N LYS A 90 8.87 -7.02 -23.05
CA LYS A 90 9.11 -7.58 -21.72
C LYS A 90 8.75 -9.08 -21.69
N GLY A 91 9.54 -9.85 -20.95
CA GLY A 91 9.33 -11.28 -20.74
C GLY A 91 8.30 -11.61 -19.65
N GLY A 92 8.11 -10.73 -18.67
CA GLY A 92 7.18 -10.90 -17.54
C GLY A 92 6.43 -9.61 -17.18
N GLY A 93 5.55 -9.73 -16.20
CA GLY A 93 4.59 -8.71 -15.77
C GLY A 93 5.15 -7.72 -14.76
N HIS A 94 6.32 -8.01 -14.20
CA HIS A 94 6.93 -7.15 -13.20
C HIS A 94 7.07 -5.68 -13.65
N ARG A 95 6.60 -4.73 -12.84
CA ARG A 95 6.59 -3.28 -13.16
C ARG A 95 5.80 -2.97 -14.42
N THR A 96 4.63 -3.58 -14.55
CA THR A 96 3.64 -3.24 -15.56
C THR A 96 2.34 -2.88 -14.88
N LEU A 97 1.29 -3.70 -14.99
CA LEU A 97 -0.06 -3.40 -14.53
C LEU A 97 -0.12 -2.99 -13.05
N THR A 98 0.55 -3.73 -12.19
CA THR A 98 0.55 -3.55 -10.73
C THR A 98 1.14 -2.22 -10.28
N HIS A 99 2.07 -1.65 -11.06
CA HIS A 99 2.71 -0.36 -10.79
C HIS A 99 2.07 0.79 -11.59
N THR A 100 0.73 0.81 -11.61
CA THR A 100 -0.08 1.84 -12.25
C THR A 100 -1.08 2.45 -11.26
N GLY A 101 -1.40 3.73 -11.44
CA GLY A 101 -2.45 4.38 -10.67
C GLY A 101 -3.82 3.72 -10.88
N VAL A 102 -4.08 3.17 -12.06
CA VAL A 102 -5.31 2.40 -12.32
C VAL A 102 -5.38 1.16 -11.42
N TRP A 103 -4.29 0.42 -11.28
CA TRP A 103 -4.26 -0.74 -10.37
C TRP A 103 -4.46 -0.32 -8.91
N ALA A 104 -3.82 0.76 -8.46
CA ALA A 104 -4.04 1.31 -7.12
C ALA A 104 -5.52 1.68 -6.88
N VAL A 105 -6.17 2.32 -7.87
CA VAL A 105 -7.61 2.65 -7.82
C VAL A 105 -8.47 1.39 -7.79
N LEU A 106 -8.16 0.38 -8.60
CA LEU A 106 -8.90 -0.89 -8.62
C LEU A 106 -8.79 -1.63 -7.29
N LEU A 107 -7.61 -1.67 -6.67
CA LEU A 107 -7.42 -2.28 -5.35
C LEU A 107 -8.23 -1.54 -4.27
N GLY A 108 -8.14 -0.21 -4.24
CA GLY A 108 -8.91 0.60 -3.29
C GLY A 108 -10.41 0.44 -3.47
N ALA A 109 -10.93 0.63 -4.69
CA ALA A 109 -12.35 0.50 -5.00
C ALA A 109 -12.86 -0.93 -4.74
N GLY A 110 -12.07 -1.95 -5.10
CA GLY A 110 -12.39 -3.35 -4.84
C GLY A 110 -12.47 -3.65 -3.35
N ALA A 111 -11.56 -3.11 -2.54
CA ALA A 111 -11.59 -3.27 -1.09
C ALA A 111 -12.76 -2.52 -0.43
N SER A 112 -13.08 -1.31 -0.89
CA SER A 112 -14.29 -0.58 -0.46
C SER A 112 -15.55 -1.37 -0.78
N ALA A 113 -15.67 -1.92 -1.99
CA ALA A 113 -16.80 -2.75 -2.39
C ALA A 113 -16.87 -4.02 -1.53
N LEU A 114 -15.74 -4.69 -1.30
CA LEU A 114 -15.67 -5.88 -0.46
C LEU A 114 -16.12 -5.58 0.98
N ALA A 115 -15.70 -4.45 1.55
CA ALA A 115 -16.11 -4.02 2.89
C ALA A 115 -17.63 -3.78 2.98
N ILE A 116 -18.22 -3.12 1.98
CA ILE A 116 -19.67 -2.87 1.91
C ILE A 116 -20.45 -4.18 1.79
N TYR A 117 -20.11 -5.02 0.82
CA TYR A 117 -20.92 -6.21 0.47
C TYR A 117 -20.61 -7.43 1.34
N GLY A 118 -19.38 -7.56 1.84
CA GLY A 118 -18.96 -8.68 2.69
C GLY A 118 -19.09 -8.39 4.19
N GLY A 119 -19.46 -7.17 4.56
CA GLY A 119 -19.68 -6.74 5.94
C GLY A 119 -18.48 -7.03 6.85
N ARG A 120 -18.76 -7.44 8.09
CA ARG A 120 -17.74 -7.63 9.12
C ARG A 120 -16.63 -8.63 8.73
N TRP A 121 -16.98 -9.71 8.04
CA TRP A 121 -16.00 -10.75 7.66
C TRP A 121 -15.03 -10.24 6.58
N ALA A 122 -15.53 -9.45 5.63
CA ALA A 122 -14.66 -8.76 4.68
C ALA A 122 -13.72 -7.77 5.35
N VAL A 123 -14.24 -6.95 6.28
CA VAL A 123 -13.43 -6.00 7.04
C VAL A 123 -12.32 -6.71 7.82
N LEU A 124 -12.63 -7.81 8.50
CA LEU A 124 -11.64 -8.64 9.19
C LEU A 124 -10.58 -9.19 8.22
N GLY A 125 -10.98 -9.67 7.04
CA GLY A 125 -10.06 -10.16 6.02
C GLY A 125 -9.13 -9.06 5.50
N ILE A 126 -9.67 -7.88 5.19
CA ILE A 126 -8.90 -6.71 4.76
C ILE A 126 -7.89 -6.32 5.83
N LEU A 127 -8.34 -6.15 7.08
CA LEU A 127 -7.47 -5.80 8.19
C LEU A 127 -6.39 -6.86 8.42
N PHE A 128 -6.75 -8.14 8.43
CA PHE A 128 -5.82 -9.24 8.62
C PHE A 128 -4.68 -9.20 7.60
N VAL A 129 -5.03 -9.14 6.30
CA VAL A 129 -4.05 -9.12 5.22
C VAL A 129 -3.10 -7.93 5.37
N HIS A 130 -3.64 -6.73 5.59
CA HIS A 130 -2.81 -5.54 5.61
C HIS A 130 -2.01 -5.38 6.90
N VAL A 131 -2.53 -5.83 8.06
CA VAL A 131 -1.77 -5.83 9.32
C VAL A 131 -0.61 -6.82 9.24
N VAL A 132 -0.81 -8.02 8.71
CA VAL A 132 0.29 -8.98 8.46
C VAL A 132 1.36 -8.34 7.57
N LEU A 133 0.95 -7.74 6.45
CA LEU A 133 1.87 -7.08 5.52
C LEU A 133 2.58 -5.86 6.12
N ALA A 134 1.89 -5.09 6.97
CA ALA A 134 2.49 -3.99 7.70
C ALA A 134 3.54 -4.48 8.71
N ILE A 135 3.29 -5.59 9.41
CA ILE A 135 4.28 -6.22 10.30
C ILE A 135 5.48 -6.71 9.50
N GLU A 136 5.26 -7.44 8.39
CA GLU A 136 6.33 -7.94 7.53
C GLU A 136 7.15 -6.83 6.87
N GLY A 137 6.54 -5.69 6.56
CA GLY A 137 7.20 -4.51 6.03
C GLY A 137 7.95 -3.73 7.10
N LEU A 138 7.24 -3.22 8.10
CA LEU A 138 7.78 -2.31 9.12
C LEU A 138 8.73 -3.02 10.09
N LEU A 139 8.39 -4.24 10.50
CA LEU A 139 9.15 -5.04 11.48
C LEU A 139 9.98 -6.12 10.81
N TRP A 140 10.37 -5.93 9.54
CA TRP A 140 11.04 -6.93 8.71
C TRP A 140 12.23 -7.65 9.37
N ARG A 141 13.01 -6.96 10.22
CA ARG A 141 14.15 -7.58 10.93
C ARG A 141 13.69 -8.60 11.95
N ALA A 142 12.57 -8.34 12.60
CA ALA A 142 11.95 -9.22 13.59
C ALA A 142 11.09 -10.31 12.94
N SER A 143 10.52 -10.07 11.75
CA SER A 143 9.68 -11.05 11.04
C SER A 143 10.45 -12.03 10.14
N ARG A 144 11.71 -11.73 9.81
CA ARG A 144 12.58 -12.54 8.92
C ARG A 144 12.84 -13.99 9.34
N PRO A 145 12.90 -14.39 10.63
CA PRO A 145 13.07 -15.79 10.98
C PRO A 145 11.90 -16.64 10.46
N SER A 146 12.16 -17.77 9.79
CA SER A 146 11.10 -18.67 9.29
C SER A 146 10.14 -19.16 10.40
N SER A 147 10.58 -19.16 11.65
CA SER A 147 9.78 -19.51 12.83
C SER A 147 8.76 -18.43 13.25
N SER A 148 8.83 -17.20 12.73
CA SER A 148 7.90 -16.12 13.11
C SER A 148 6.64 -16.02 12.26
N THR A 149 6.54 -16.68 11.11
CA THR A 149 5.39 -16.50 10.19
C THR A 149 4.04 -16.77 10.86
N VAL A 150 3.92 -17.88 11.61
CA VAL A 150 2.68 -18.21 12.34
C VAL A 150 2.39 -17.16 13.42
N LEU A 151 3.41 -16.67 14.13
CA LEU A 151 3.24 -15.61 15.13
C LEU A 151 2.78 -14.30 14.50
N VAL A 152 3.31 -13.94 13.33
CA VAL A 152 2.87 -12.77 12.57
C VAL A 152 1.41 -12.92 12.14
N TRP A 153 0.99 -14.11 11.70
CA TRP A 153 -0.42 -14.36 11.36
C TRP A 153 -1.32 -14.29 12.60
N LEU A 154 -0.92 -14.87 13.72
CA LEU A 154 -1.68 -14.77 14.97
C LEU A 154 -1.81 -13.33 15.45
N LEU A 155 -0.72 -12.56 15.39
CA LEU A 155 -0.71 -11.14 15.73
C LEU A 155 -1.58 -10.33 14.76
N GLY A 156 -1.51 -10.62 13.47
CA GLY A 156 -2.36 -10.01 12.45
C GLY A 156 -3.84 -10.32 12.67
N ALA A 157 -4.19 -11.56 13.02
CA ALA A 157 -5.56 -11.96 13.28
C ALA A 157 -6.12 -11.33 14.57
N ALA A 158 -5.34 -11.35 15.65
CA ALA A 158 -5.69 -10.70 16.90
C ALA A 158 -5.84 -9.17 16.72
N GLY A 159 -4.88 -8.55 16.02
CA GLY A 159 -4.91 -7.13 15.67
C GLY A 159 -6.12 -6.77 14.82
N ALA A 160 -6.41 -7.52 13.76
CA ALA A 160 -7.58 -7.32 12.92
C ALA A 160 -8.89 -7.42 13.72
N TRP A 161 -9.00 -8.41 14.61
CA TRP A 161 -10.18 -8.56 15.47
C TRP A 161 -10.35 -7.37 16.41
N ILE A 162 -9.30 -6.98 17.12
CA ILE A 162 -9.32 -5.85 18.06
C ILE A 162 -9.65 -4.54 17.33
N LEU A 163 -8.96 -4.25 16.22
CA LEU A 163 -9.16 -3.03 15.45
C LEU A 163 -10.57 -2.97 14.85
N ALA A 164 -11.11 -4.08 14.35
CA ALA A 164 -12.49 -4.14 13.87
C ALA A 164 -13.51 -3.86 14.99
N GLN A 165 -13.27 -4.36 16.21
CA GLN A 165 -14.13 -4.05 17.36
C GLN A 165 -14.08 -2.57 17.70
N ILE A 166 -12.87 -2.00 17.84
CA ILE A 166 -12.69 -0.58 18.16
C ILE A 166 -13.39 0.28 17.10
N LEU A 167 -13.15 0.02 15.81
CA LEU A 167 -13.78 0.79 14.74
C LEU A 167 -15.31 0.71 14.75
N SER A 168 -15.88 -0.42 15.19
CA SER A 168 -17.32 -0.63 15.23
C SER A 168 -18.05 0.15 16.33
N GLU A 169 -17.32 0.67 17.32
CA GLU A 169 -17.91 1.50 18.37
C GLU A 169 -18.33 2.88 17.81
N PRO A 170 -19.43 3.46 18.31
CA PRO A 170 -19.89 4.78 17.86
C PRO A 170 -18.81 5.85 18.00
N GLY A 171 -18.56 6.59 16.91
CA GLY A 171 -17.55 7.67 16.88
C GLY A 171 -16.11 7.22 16.62
N ASN A 172 -15.83 5.91 16.60
CA ASN A 172 -14.48 5.39 16.34
C ASN A 172 -14.15 5.22 14.85
N GLY A 173 -15.14 5.38 13.96
CA GLY A 173 -14.90 5.61 12.53
C GLY A 173 -15.34 4.49 11.60
N ALA A 174 -16.24 3.58 11.99
CA ALA A 174 -16.89 2.69 11.03
C ALA A 174 -17.52 3.45 9.85
N ASP A 175 -18.13 4.60 10.09
CA ASP A 175 -18.78 5.50 9.14
C ASP A 175 -17.96 6.76 8.82
N TRP A 176 -16.66 6.76 9.15
CA TRP A 176 -15.80 7.91 8.89
C TRP A 176 -15.74 8.23 7.39
N PHE A 177 -15.90 9.51 7.05
CA PHE A 177 -15.95 10.08 5.69
C PHE A 177 -17.18 9.68 4.83
N PHE A 178 -17.78 8.51 5.07
CA PHE A 178 -18.96 8.02 4.35
C PHE A 178 -20.10 7.66 5.32
N THR A 179 -21.10 8.56 5.42
CA THR A 179 -22.20 8.46 6.39
C THR A 179 -23.51 7.95 5.80
N GLY A 180 -23.52 7.56 4.52
CA GLY A 180 -24.72 7.05 3.85
C GLY A 180 -25.11 5.65 4.35
N PRO A 181 -26.36 5.24 4.11
CA PRO A 181 -26.81 3.90 4.48
C PRO A 181 -25.95 2.84 3.79
N HIS A 182 -25.55 1.81 4.55
CA HIS A 182 -24.69 0.70 4.08
C HIS A 182 -23.30 1.11 3.59
N GLN A 183 -22.78 2.29 3.94
CA GLN A 183 -21.43 2.73 3.57
C GLN A 183 -20.38 2.47 4.66
N ASN A 184 -20.74 1.78 5.75
CA ASN A 184 -19.81 1.42 6.82
C ASN A 184 -18.57 0.74 6.23
N TYR A 185 -17.40 1.20 6.67
CA TYR A 185 -16.06 0.75 6.28
C TYR A 185 -15.70 0.98 4.80
N MET A 186 -16.52 1.71 4.04
CA MET A 186 -16.21 2.07 2.64
C MET A 186 -14.86 2.81 2.54
N TRP A 187 -14.49 3.59 3.55
CA TRP A 187 -13.23 4.34 3.58
C TRP A 187 -11.98 3.44 3.63
N LEU A 188 -12.09 2.15 3.98
CA LEU A 188 -10.92 1.26 4.07
C LEU A 188 -10.17 1.11 2.73
N GLY A 189 -10.83 1.36 1.60
CA GLY A 189 -10.18 1.41 0.28
C GLY A 189 -9.27 2.63 0.07
N LEU A 190 -9.50 3.74 0.77
CA LEU A 190 -8.69 4.97 0.66
C LEU A 190 -7.22 4.76 1.06
N PRO A 191 -6.89 4.21 2.26
CA PRO A 191 -5.51 3.91 2.62
C PRO A 191 -4.89 2.82 1.73
N ILE A 192 -5.68 1.89 1.18
CA ILE A 192 -5.17 0.85 0.26
C ILE A 192 -4.69 1.49 -1.05
N LEU A 193 -5.54 2.33 -1.64
CA LEU A 193 -5.18 3.12 -2.83
C LEU A 193 -3.95 3.96 -2.54
N LEU A 194 -3.94 4.70 -1.44
CA LEU A 194 -2.83 5.57 -1.07
C LEU A 194 -1.52 4.79 -0.91
N GLY A 195 -1.53 3.68 -0.17
CA GLY A 195 -0.35 2.85 0.05
C GLY A 195 0.23 2.32 -1.27
N ALA A 196 -0.61 1.77 -2.14
CA ALA A 196 -0.19 1.30 -3.47
C ALA A 196 0.35 2.45 -4.34
N LEU A 197 -0.29 3.62 -4.32
CA LEU A 197 0.19 4.77 -5.08
C LEU A 197 1.52 5.32 -4.54
N ILE A 198 1.71 5.34 -3.22
CA ILE A 198 2.95 5.80 -2.58
C ILE A 198 4.10 4.83 -2.86
N HIS A 199 3.82 3.52 -2.93
CA HIS A 199 4.78 2.56 -3.44
C HIS A 199 5.23 2.95 -4.85
N ASP A 200 4.28 3.16 -5.76
CA ASP A 200 4.57 3.50 -7.15
C ASP A 200 5.35 4.81 -7.27
N ILE A 201 4.97 5.84 -6.51
CA ILE A 201 5.72 7.11 -6.44
C ILE A 201 7.15 6.86 -5.95
N GLY A 202 7.32 6.02 -4.93
CA GLY A 202 8.62 5.59 -4.43
C GLY A 202 9.46 4.91 -5.50
N ASP A 203 8.87 4.02 -6.30
CA ASP A 203 9.56 3.35 -7.41
C ASP A 203 9.86 4.31 -8.58
N ALA A 204 8.96 5.27 -8.85
CA ALA A 204 9.12 6.30 -9.87
C ALA A 204 10.33 7.22 -9.62
N ILE A 205 10.63 7.54 -8.36
CA ILE A 205 11.79 8.38 -8.01
C ILE A 205 13.13 7.62 -8.08
N THR A 206 13.11 6.28 -8.20
CA THR A 206 14.33 5.48 -8.40
C THR A 206 14.81 5.51 -9.86
N VAL A 207 16.00 4.95 -10.10
CA VAL A 207 16.55 4.77 -11.46
C VAL A 207 15.60 4.00 -12.38
N SER A 208 14.83 3.04 -11.84
CA SER A 208 14.00 2.14 -12.64
C SER A 208 12.75 2.83 -13.20
N GLY A 209 12.16 3.74 -12.42
CA GLY A 209 10.85 4.31 -12.69
C GLY A 209 9.72 3.27 -12.74
N CYS A 210 8.48 3.73 -12.89
CA CYS A 210 7.31 2.87 -13.10
C CYS A 210 6.23 3.57 -13.95
N PRO A 211 5.30 2.83 -14.57
CA PRO A 211 4.32 3.37 -15.52
C PRO A 211 3.04 3.90 -14.85
N ILE A 212 3.15 4.74 -13.81
CA ILE A 212 2.01 5.23 -12.99
C ILE A 212 0.82 5.72 -13.82
N PHE A 213 1.09 6.46 -14.90
CA PHE A 213 0.06 7.12 -15.71
C PHE A 213 -0.58 6.25 -16.79
N TRP A 214 -0.18 4.98 -16.91
CA TRP A 214 -0.89 4.07 -17.82
C TRP A 214 -2.39 4.04 -17.45
N PRO A 215 -3.33 4.11 -18.42
CA PRO A 215 -3.17 3.90 -19.87
C PRO A 215 -2.91 5.16 -20.71
N ILE A 216 -2.65 6.30 -20.09
CA ILE A 216 -2.45 7.57 -20.82
C ILE A 216 -1.10 7.54 -21.56
N PRO A 217 -1.08 7.70 -22.90
CA PRO A 217 0.16 7.68 -23.65
C PRO A 217 1.03 8.91 -23.33
N LEU A 218 2.30 8.67 -22.99
CA LEU A 218 3.28 9.73 -22.77
C LEU A 218 4.32 9.70 -23.90
N GLY A 219 4.09 10.53 -24.91
CA GLY A 219 4.86 10.52 -26.16
C GLY A 219 4.55 9.27 -26.98
N ARG A 220 5.58 8.51 -27.37
CA ARG A 220 5.44 7.28 -28.19
C ARG A 220 5.23 6.00 -27.37
N LYS A 221 5.04 6.11 -26.05
CA LYS A 221 5.00 4.98 -25.11
C LYS A 221 3.73 5.02 -24.27
N HIS A 222 2.99 3.93 -24.21
CA HIS A 222 1.83 3.80 -23.32
C HIS A 222 2.28 3.42 -21.91
N TRP A 223 3.36 2.65 -21.81
CA TRP A 223 3.93 2.16 -20.55
C TRP A 223 5.22 2.90 -20.22
N ARG A 224 5.20 4.24 -20.30
CA ARG A 224 6.38 5.06 -20.02
C ARG A 224 6.68 5.03 -18.53
N HIS A 225 7.85 4.50 -18.17
CA HIS A 225 8.36 4.64 -16.81
C HIS A 225 8.66 6.12 -16.53
N VAL A 226 7.89 6.71 -15.61
CA VAL A 226 8.06 8.10 -15.19
C VAL A 226 9.00 8.19 -14.00
N GLY A 227 9.58 9.37 -13.82
CA GLY A 227 10.50 9.68 -12.73
C GLY A 227 11.17 11.04 -12.93
N PRO A 228 11.80 11.59 -11.88
CA PRO A 228 12.47 12.89 -11.93
C PRO A 228 13.67 12.89 -12.90
N PRO A 229 14.31 14.05 -13.15
CA PRO A 229 15.56 14.10 -13.92
C PRO A 229 16.60 13.10 -13.40
N LYS A 230 17.42 12.54 -14.30
CA LYS A 230 18.33 11.41 -13.99
C LYS A 230 19.25 11.67 -12.80
N PHE A 231 19.69 12.92 -12.59
CA PHE A 231 20.60 13.30 -11.50
C PHE A 231 19.96 13.27 -10.11
N MET A 232 18.63 13.29 -10.01
CA MET A 232 17.90 13.20 -8.74
C MET A 232 17.56 11.76 -8.34
N ARG A 233 17.77 10.80 -9.24
CA ARG A 233 17.37 9.40 -9.03
C ARG A 233 18.41 8.66 -8.20
N PHE A 234 17.95 7.78 -7.33
CA PHE A 234 18.78 6.88 -6.54
C PHE A 234 18.43 5.41 -6.82
N ARG A 235 19.32 4.50 -6.41
CA ARG A 235 19.06 3.06 -6.50
C ARG A 235 18.23 2.62 -5.30
N ALA A 236 17.23 1.78 -5.54
CA ALA A 236 16.51 1.11 -4.47
C ALA A 236 17.50 0.31 -3.59
N GLY A 237 17.34 0.40 -2.28
CA GLY A 237 18.24 -0.16 -1.28
C GLY A 237 19.57 0.56 -1.11
N SER A 238 19.73 1.76 -1.67
CA SER A 238 20.95 2.55 -1.49
C SER A 238 21.04 3.18 -0.10
N TRP A 239 22.22 3.70 0.23
CA TRP A 239 22.44 4.42 1.47
C TRP A 239 21.53 5.65 1.62
N VAL A 240 21.13 6.29 0.52
CA VAL A 240 20.19 7.42 0.51
C VAL A 240 18.84 6.97 1.04
N GLU A 241 18.33 5.85 0.56
CA GLU A 241 17.05 5.31 1.03
C GLU A 241 17.10 4.96 2.52
N LEU A 242 18.14 4.23 2.93
CA LEU A 242 18.25 3.71 4.28
C LEU A 242 18.61 4.76 5.34
N LYS A 243 19.51 5.71 5.01
CA LYS A 243 20.05 6.69 5.96
C LYS A 243 19.43 8.08 5.85
N VAL A 244 18.67 8.36 4.78
CA VAL A 244 18.02 9.67 4.58
C VAL A 244 16.52 9.50 4.51
N LEU A 245 16.00 8.76 3.52
CA LEU A 245 14.55 8.69 3.29
C LEU A 245 13.81 8.01 4.44
N MET A 246 14.27 6.85 4.91
CA MET A 246 13.62 6.15 6.03
C MET A 246 13.57 7.01 7.31
N PRO A 247 14.67 7.62 7.80
CA PRO A 247 14.61 8.56 8.92
C PRO A 247 13.66 9.73 8.67
N VAL A 248 13.66 10.31 7.47
CA VAL A 248 12.74 11.40 7.10
C VAL A 248 11.28 10.93 7.19
N PHE A 249 10.95 9.74 6.69
CA PHE A 249 9.59 9.19 6.81
C PHE A 249 9.20 8.91 8.27
N MET A 250 10.12 8.44 9.11
CA MET A 250 9.85 8.26 10.54
C MET A 250 9.54 9.59 11.23
N VAL A 251 10.37 10.61 11.00
CA VAL A 251 10.18 11.94 11.61
C VAL A 251 8.92 12.61 11.07
N ALA A 252 8.75 12.65 9.75
CA ALA A 252 7.59 13.26 9.11
C ALA A 252 6.29 12.55 9.51
N GLY A 253 6.30 11.21 9.57
CA GLY A 253 5.17 10.41 10.04
C GLY A 253 4.85 10.68 11.52
N GLY A 254 5.87 10.73 12.38
CA GLY A 254 5.71 11.04 13.80
C GLY A 254 5.15 12.45 14.06
N VAL A 255 5.69 13.46 13.38
CA VAL A 255 5.17 14.84 13.44
C VAL A 255 3.74 14.90 12.91
N SER A 256 3.47 14.25 11.78
CA SER A 256 2.11 14.21 11.21
C SER A 256 1.12 13.53 12.15
N CYS A 257 1.54 12.46 12.84
CA CYS A 257 0.73 11.80 13.86
C CYS A 257 0.42 12.75 15.03
N ALA A 258 1.43 13.47 15.53
CA ALA A 258 1.26 14.41 16.64
C ALA A 258 0.29 15.56 16.27
N VAL A 259 0.42 16.12 15.05
CA VAL A 259 -0.53 17.13 14.52
C VAL A 259 -1.93 16.54 14.36
N ALA A 260 -2.04 15.34 13.77
CA ALA A 260 -3.33 14.70 13.52
C ALA A 260 -4.11 14.43 14.82
N LEU A 261 -3.39 14.13 15.91
CA LEU A 261 -3.94 13.91 17.24
C LEU A 261 -4.10 15.20 18.07
N GLY A 262 -3.73 16.36 17.54
CA GLY A 262 -3.83 17.66 18.24
C GLY A 262 -2.87 17.81 19.42
N VAL A 263 -1.74 17.10 19.40
CA VAL A 263 -0.71 17.18 20.45
C VAL A 263 0.19 18.40 20.27
N ILE A 264 0.42 18.82 19.02
CA ILE A 264 1.21 20.00 18.60
C ILE A 264 0.50 20.78 17.49
#